data_AF-A0A7C1ZM41-F1
#
_entry.id   AF-A0A7C1ZM41-F1
#
_cell.length_a   1.000
_cell.length_b   1.000
_cell.length_c   1.000
_cell.angle_alpha   90.00
_cell.angle_beta   90.00
_cell.angle_gamma   90.00
#
_symmetry.space_group_name_H-M   'P 1'
#
loop_
_entity.id
_entity.type
_entity.pdbx_description
1 polymer ?
#
loop_
_entity_poly.entity_id
_entity_poly.type
_entity_poly.pdbx_seq_one_letter_code
_entity_poly.pdbx_strand_id
1 'polypeptide(L)'
;MSTDKELSGLIKIFSHRILFLLHLFAYAAVNLLLILIWAVMLPTLPPSTLPTDYFLPFFPLFGWGFGIGFHALVYLMYNDKIKYLSELRKKSGFKITFIFHAWFFGSINLFLLILNLTTLTLLNLIWFLWPLGGWGIAFAFHAFGFFTWDKSLEAQKSKLREKHPDYSEERLKEFATSKLLGIEVLLLHITYFAVITVITYVTQIWVIFDYSIENVFQTQVGWSLFLGLHVLAYYLFNFNETLSVVMKGLILHIIAYVGLIFIGLWEQLSPGQTIFWWYIPVILWLFFIGIHIFVALKWDSINSGALEKVKGRSREGLEEYKYQRMTYWVLFWQFTFIAHIFAYILGLVLIYPLADKIIAFIPATLPIDSTSFLGIIAFGWLIGLLVHAAMCVIAMKQIKQFLMWTAILHTAAYIGAIPLLITLNLIVMSILPIPILWSAIALGGWGVGLGIHLLLAFLTRKK
;
A
#
# COMPACT_ATOMS: atom_id res chain seq x y z
N MET A 1 -7.13 -10.77 -39.07
CA MET A 1 -6.34 -10.03 -38.08
C MET A 1 -7.32 -9.42 -37.08
N SER A 2 -7.24 -9.84 -35.81
CA SER A 2 -8.01 -9.24 -34.71
C SER A 2 -7.71 -7.75 -34.67
N THR A 3 -8.74 -6.92 -34.57
CA THR A 3 -8.61 -5.48 -34.32
C THR A 3 -7.60 -5.25 -33.20
N ASP A 4 -6.53 -4.52 -33.48
CA ASP A 4 -5.50 -4.19 -32.52
C ASP A 4 -6.17 -3.47 -31.35
N LYS A 5 -6.36 -4.18 -30.23
CA LYS A 5 -6.65 -3.52 -28.97
C LYS A 5 -5.51 -2.55 -28.76
N GLU A 6 -5.80 -1.24 -28.77
CA GLU A 6 -4.81 -0.22 -28.50
C GLU A 6 -4.08 -0.59 -27.21
N LEU A 7 -2.81 -1.00 -27.34
CA LEU A 7 -1.97 -1.24 -26.18
C LEU A 7 -1.92 0.05 -25.35
N SER A 8 -2.05 -0.08 -24.04
CA SER A 8 -1.88 1.07 -23.15
C SER A 8 -0.51 1.69 -23.41
N GLY A 9 -0.40 3.01 -23.29
CA GLY A 9 0.86 3.72 -23.54
C GLY A 9 2.03 3.15 -22.71
N LEU A 10 1.74 2.71 -21.48
CA LEU A 10 2.70 2.09 -20.59
C LEU A 10 3.20 0.74 -21.10
N ILE A 11 2.31 -0.12 -21.63
CA ILE A 11 2.73 -1.37 -22.25
C ILE A 11 3.60 -1.10 -23.47
N LYS A 12 3.25 -0.11 -24.31
CA LYS A 12 4.08 0.26 -25.48
C LYS A 12 5.50 0.66 -25.07
N ILE A 13 5.63 1.42 -23.98
CA ILE A 13 6.91 1.85 -23.41
C ILE A 13 7.69 0.62 -22.95
N PHE A 14 7.11 -0.23 -22.08
CA PHE A 14 7.80 -1.41 -21.53
C PHE A 14 8.01 -2.54 -22.55
N SER A 15 7.26 -2.56 -23.65
CA SER A 15 7.50 -3.49 -24.75
C SER A 15 8.53 -2.96 -25.75
N HIS A 16 9.00 -1.72 -25.61
CA HIS A 16 9.90 -1.11 -26.60
C HIS A 16 11.32 -1.70 -26.50
N ARG A 17 11.76 -2.36 -27.58
CA ARG A 17 13.06 -3.06 -27.63
C ARG A 17 14.25 -2.19 -27.21
N ILE A 18 14.34 -0.97 -27.73
CA ILE A 18 15.47 -0.08 -27.43
C ILE A 18 15.44 0.34 -25.96
N LEU A 19 14.24 0.60 -25.42
CA LEU A 19 14.11 1.02 -24.03
C LEU A 19 14.49 -0.11 -23.07
N PHE A 20 14.06 -1.34 -23.38
CA PHE A 20 14.47 -2.54 -22.64
C PHE A 20 15.99 -2.73 -22.66
N LEU A 21 16.62 -2.67 -23.84
CA LEU A 21 18.07 -2.82 -23.96
C LEU A 21 18.84 -1.71 -23.23
N LEU A 22 18.36 -0.48 -23.26
CA LEU A 22 18.96 0.64 -22.54
C LEU A 22 18.89 0.43 -21.02
N HIS A 23 17.73 0.01 -20.50
CA HIS A 23 17.58 -0.30 -19.06
C HIS A 23 18.45 -1.49 -18.64
N LEU A 24 18.53 -2.53 -19.48
CA LEU A 24 19.38 -3.70 -19.21
C LEU A 24 20.87 -3.31 -19.19
N PHE A 25 21.32 -2.49 -20.13
CA PHE A 25 22.68 -1.96 -20.15
C PHE A 25 22.96 -1.10 -18.92
N ALA A 26 22.07 -0.14 -18.59
CA ALA A 26 22.22 0.71 -17.41
C ALA A 26 22.27 -0.11 -16.11
N TYR A 27 21.41 -1.12 -15.99
CA TYR A 27 21.42 -2.07 -14.89
C TYR A 27 22.76 -2.80 -14.78
N ALA A 28 23.28 -3.37 -15.88
CA ALA A 28 24.55 -4.08 -15.86
C ALA A 28 25.73 -3.17 -15.52
N ALA A 29 25.79 -1.99 -16.14
CA ALA A 29 26.87 -1.02 -15.95
C ALA A 29 26.91 -0.48 -14.50
N VAL A 30 25.77 -0.07 -13.96
CA VAL A 30 25.69 0.44 -12.58
C VAL A 30 26.02 -0.65 -11.57
N ASN A 31 25.52 -1.88 -11.74
CA ASN A 31 25.84 -2.95 -10.82
C ASN A 31 27.31 -3.36 -10.88
N LEU A 32 27.91 -3.43 -12.08
CA LEU A 32 29.35 -3.71 -12.20
C LEU A 32 30.18 -2.63 -11.48
N LEU A 33 29.79 -1.36 -11.62
CA LEU A 33 30.43 -0.25 -10.91
C LEU A 33 30.28 -0.38 -9.38
N LEU A 34 29.08 -0.68 -8.89
CA LEU A 34 28.84 -0.85 -7.44
C LEU A 34 29.60 -2.04 -6.86
N ILE A 35 29.72 -3.13 -7.62
CA ILE A 35 30.55 -4.28 -7.26
C ILE A 35 32.03 -3.88 -7.19
N LEU A 36 32.52 -3.12 -8.19
CA LEU A 36 33.90 -2.63 -8.20
C LEU A 36 34.17 -1.70 -7.01
N ILE A 37 33.27 -0.75 -6.74
CA ILE A 37 33.36 0.15 -5.58
C ILE A 37 33.42 -0.67 -4.29
N TRP A 38 32.51 -1.63 -4.10
CA TRP A 38 32.51 -2.49 -2.91
C TRP A 38 33.82 -3.28 -2.78
N ALA A 39 34.31 -3.90 -3.87
CA ALA A 39 35.53 -4.69 -3.85
C ALA A 39 36.78 -3.85 -3.52
N VAL A 40 36.83 -2.60 -3.98
CA VAL A 40 37.92 -1.65 -3.68
C VAL A 40 37.80 -1.11 -2.24
N MET A 41 36.60 -0.86 -1.75
CA MET A 41 36.37 -0.34 -0.39
C MET A 41 36.58 -1.39 0.69
N LEU A 42 36.29 -2.66 0.40
CA LEU A 42 36.37 -3.78 1.34
C LEU A 42 37.71 -3.87 2.12
N PRO A 43 38.90 -3.78 1.49
CA PRO A 43 40.16 -3.78 2.23
C PRO A 43 40.49 -2.46 2.94
N THR A 44 39.80 -1.36 2.62
CA THR A 44 40.14 -0.01 3.11
C THR A 44 39.34 0.42 4.34
N LEU A 45 38.15 -0.16 4.55
CA LEU A 45 37.27 0.20 5.66
C LEU A 45 37.41 -0.80 6.82
N PRO A 46 37.31 -0.34 8.08
CA PRO A 46 37.24 -1.23 9.22
C PRO A 46 36.04 -2.20 9.09
N PRO A 47 36.16 -3.46 9.54
CA PRO A 47 35.04 -4.41 9.53
C PRO A 47 33.80 -3.93 10.29
N SER A 48 33.95 -3.04 11.26
CA SER A 48 32.84 -2.39 11.97
C SER A 48 32.03 -1.42 11.10
N THR A 49 32.60 -0.95 9.99
CA THR A 49 31.95 -0.04 9.04
C THR A 49 31.37 -0.80 7.84
N LEU A 50 32.10 -1.79 7.33
CA LEU A 50 31.66 -2.63 6.23
C LEU A 50 31.97 -4.10 6.56
N PRO A 51 30.94 -4.89 6.93
CA PRO A 51 31.14 -6.31 7.27
C PRO A 51 31.71 -7.08 6.08
N THR A 52 32.78 -7.83 6.31
CA THR A 52 33.50 -8.57 5.25
C THR A 52 32.76 -9.80 4.76
N ASP A 53 31.83 -10.30 5.57
CA ASP A 53 30.92 -11.40 5.29
C ASP A 53 29.65 -10.96 4.52
N TYR A 54 29.52 -9.66 4.24
CA TYR A 54 28.31 -9.10 3.64
C TYR A 54 28.55 -8.41 2.28
N PHE A 55 28.00 -9.01 1.22
CA PHE A 55 28.05 -8.46 -0.13
C PHE A 55 26.96 -7.39 -0.33
N LEU A 56 27.26 -6.15 0.05
CA LEU A 56 26.37 -5.00 -0.05
C LEU A 56 25.74 -4.78 -1.44
N PRO A 57 26.44 -5.04 -2.57
CA PRO A 57 25.84 -4.93 -3.90
C PRO A 57 24.62 -5.82 -4.15
N PHE A 58 24.28 -6.77 -3.27
CA PHE A 58 23.03 -7.53 -3.40
C PHE A 58 21.79 -6.63 -3.41
N PHE A 59 21.74 -5.56 -2.62
CA PHE A 59 20.58 -4.67 -2.60
C PHE A 59 20.28 -4.00 -3.95
N PRO A 60 21.22 -3.30 -4.60
CA PRO A 60 20.99 -2.73 -5.92
C PRO A 60 20.79 -3.81 -7.00
N LEU A 61 21.52 -4.94 -6.92
CA LEU A 61 21.35 -6.06 -7.85
C LEU A 61 19.92 -6.60 -7.83
N PHE A 62 19.43 -6.99 -6.66
CA PHE A 62 18.08 -7.52 -6.56
C PHE A 62 17.02 -6.43 -6.69
N GLY A 63 17.19 -5.28 -6.04
CA GLY A 63 16.23 -4.17 -6.08
C GLY A 63 15.94 -3.70 -7.51
N TRP A 64 16.96 -3.39 -8.30
CA TRP A 64 16.77 -3.02 -9.71
C TRP A 64 16.51 -4.25 -10.59
N GLY A 65 17.08 -5.40 -10.23
CA GLY A 65 16.92 -6.67 -10.95
C GLY A 65 15.47 -7.14 -10.99
N PHE A 66 14.69 -6.93 -9.92
CA PHE A 66 13.25 -7.21 -9.91
C PHE A 66 12.53 -6.42 -11.01
N GLY A 67 12.86 -5.14 -11.15
CA GLY A 67 12.31 -4.25 -12.17
C GLY A 67 12.72 -4.64 -13.59
N ILE A 68 14.00 -5.01 -13.79
CA ILE A 68 14.49 -5.51 -15.08
C ILE A 68 13.80 -6.82 -15.47
N GLY A 69 13.61 -7.75 -14.53
CA GLY A 69 12.90 -9.00 -14.79
C GLY A 69 11.44 -8.78 -15.14
N PHE A 70 10.75 -7.86 -14.45
CA PHE A 70 9.40 -7.44 -14.82
C PHE A 70 9.36 -6.84 -16.25
N HIS A 71 10.30 -5.93 -16.56
CA HIS A 71 10.42 -5.33 -17.89
C HIS A 71 10.67 -6.41 -18.97
N ALA A 72 11.53 -7.39 -18.69
CA ALA A 72 11.78 -8.53 -19.57
C ALA A 72 10.52 -9.35 -19.81
N LEU A 73 9.72 -9.66 -18.77
CA LEU A 73 8.46 -10.39 -18.92
C LEU A 73 7.47 -9.63 -19.82
N VAL A 74 7.32 -8.32 -19.62
CA VAL A 74 6.47 -7.48 -20.48
C VAL A 74 7.01 -7.46 -21.91
N TYR A 75 8.31 -7.25 -22.11
CA TYR A 75 8.94 -7.27 -23.42
C TYR A 75 8.71 -8.61 -24.15
N LEU A 76 8.97 -9.73 -23.49
CA LEU A 76 8.82 -11.08 -24.07
C LEU A 76 7.35 -11.40 -24.40
N MET A 77 6.42 -11.00 -23.54
CA MET A 77 4.97 -11.20 -23.70
C MET A 77 4.39 -10.34 -24.84
N TYR A 78 4.82 -9.09 -24.98
CA TYR A 78 4.23 -8.14 -25.93
C TYR A 78 4.94 -8.09 -27.28
N ASN A 79 6.15 -8.65 -27.40
CA ASN A 79 6.87 -8.79 -28.68
C ASN A 79 6.85 -10.22 -29.25
N ASP A 80 5.95 -11.06 -28.74
CA ASP A 80 5.72 -12.43 -29.19
C ASP A 80 6.99 -13.30 -29.23
N LYS A 81 7.85 -13.14 -28.22
CA LYS A 81 9.13 -13.87 -28.11
C LYS A 81 8.98 -15.25 -27.45
N ILE A 82 7.95 -15.43 -26.63
CA ILE A 82 7.65 -16.70 -25.96
C ILE A 82 6.18 -17.05 -26.21
N LYS A 83 5.94 -18.17 -26.90
CA LYS A 83 4.58 -18.62 -27.30
C LYS A 83 3.60 -18.65 -26.13
N TYR A 84 4.01 -19.22 -25.00
CA TYR A 84 3.17 -19.28 -23.79
C TYR A 84 2.72 -17.88 -23.32
N LEU A 85 3.65 -16.92 -23.23
CA LEU A 85 3.33 -15.56 -22.78
C LEU A 85 2.44 -14.82 -23.78
N SER A 86 2.67 -15.03 -25.09
CA SER A 86 1.81 -14.50 -26.16
C SER A 86 0.38 -15.01 -26.09
N GLU A 87 0.19 -16.29 -25.78
CA GLU A 87 -1.12 -16.89 -25.59
C GLU A 87 -1.77 -16.37 -24.30
N LEU A 88 -0.99 -16.22 -23.23
CA LEU A 88 -1.45 -15.69 -21.96
C LEU A 88 -1.91 -14.24 -22.05
N ARG A 89 -1.24 -13.41 -22.86
CA ARG A 89 -1.64 -12.02 -23.16
C ARG A 89 -3.09 -11.90 -23.68
N LYS A 90 -3.62 -12.97 -24.27
CA LYS A 90 -5.01 -13.04 -24.78
C LYS A 90 -6.02 -13.50 -23.72
N LYS A 91 -5.57 -13.89 -22.53
CA LYS A 91 -6.42 -14.36 -21.42
C LYS A 91 -6.88 -13.19 -20.53
N SER A 92 -7.60 -13.49 -19.46
CA SER A 92 -8.07 -12.51 -18.48
C SER A 92 -6.90 -11.75 -17.84
N GLY A 93 -7.12 -10.47 -17.50
CA GLY A 93 -6.10 -9.63 -16.85
C GLY A 93 -5.59 -10.20 -15.53
N PHE A 94 -6.42 -10.99 -14.83
CA PHE A 94 -6.03 -11.75 -13.65
C PHE A 94 -4.86 -12.70 -13.95
N LYS A 95 -4.94 -13.47 -15.05
CA LYS A 95 -3.91 -14.43 -15.44
C LYS A 95 -2.57 -13.78 -15.81
N ILE A 96 -2.63 -12.63 -16.47
CA ILE A 96 -1.43 -11.82 -16.77
C ILE A 96 -0.80 -11.32 -15.46
N THR A 97 -1.64 -10.79 -14.57
CA THR A 97 -1.20 -10.24 -13.27
C THR A 97 -0.59 -11.31 -12.38
N PHE A 98 -1.12 -12.55 -12.40
CA PHE A 98 -0.56 -13.68 -11.68
C PHE A 98 0.88 -13.99 -12.08
N ILE A 99 1.23 -13.95 -13.37
CA ILE A 99 2.61 -14.22 -13.80
C ILE A 99 3.56 -13.14 -13.29
N PHE A 100 3.14 -11.88 -13.26
CA PHE A 100 3.93 -10.82 -12.64
C PHE A 100 4.09 -11.07 -11.13
N HIS A 101 3.03 -11.46 -10.43
CA HIS A 101 3.10 -11.81 -9.01
C HIS A 101 4.01 -13.01 -8.76
N ALA A 102 3.97 -14.05 -9.59
CA ALA A 102 4.83 -15.22 -9.48
C ALA A 102 6.31 -14.86 -9.62
N TRP A 103 6.64 -13.97 -10.57
CA TRP A 103 8.00 -13.44 -10.70
C TRP A 103 8.46 -12.69 -9.46
N PHE A 104 7.66 -11.73 -8.96
CA PHE A 104 8.03 -10.97 -7.76
C PHE A 104 8.11 -11.86 -6.53
N PHE A 105 7.14 -12.76 -6.32
CA PHE A 105 7.14 -13.70 -5.21
C PHE A 105 8.39 -14.58 -5.23
N GLY A 106 8.72 -15.20 -6.36
CA GLY A 106 9.90 -16.07 -6.46
C GLY A 106 11.22 -15.30 -6.29
N SER A 107 11.37 -14.18 -7.00
CA SER A 107 12.62 -13.40 -6.98
C SER A 107 12.87 -12.70 -5.64
N ILE A 108 11.84 -12.13 -5.00
CA ILE A 108 11.98 -11.50 -3.68
C ILE A 108 12.27 -12.56 -2.62
N ASN A 109 11.59 -13.71 -2.63
CA ASN A 109 11.90 -14.76 -1.65
C ASN A 109 13.30 -15.35 -1.84
N LEU A 110 13.78 -15.47 -3.08
CA LEU A 110 15.16 -15.85 -3.34
C LEU A 110 16.16 -14.82 -2.76
N PHE A 111 15.87 -13.53 -2.93
CA PHE A 111 16.68 -12.46 -2.32
C PHE A 111 16.66 -12.54 -0.79
N LEU A 112 15.49 -12.70 -0.17
CA LEU A 112 15.36 -12.79 1.28
C LEU A 112 16.02 -14.06 1.84
N LEU A 113 15.97 -15.17 1.12
CA LEU A 113 16.72 -16.38 1.44
C LEU A 113 18.22 -16.10 1.48
N ILE A 114 18.77 -15.52 0.40
CA ILE A 114 20.20 -15.17 0.33
C ILE A 114 20.56 -14.22 1.46
N LEU A 115 19.78 -13.15 1.64
CA LEU A 115 19.99 -12.14 2.68
C LEU A 115 19.99 -12.76 4.07
N ASN A 116 19.05 -13.66 4.35
CA ASN A 116 18.98 -14.30 5.66
C ASN A 116 20.16 -15.26 5.87
N LEU A 117 20.52 -16.07 4.87
CA LEU A 117 21.64 -17.00 5.00
C LEU A 117 22.98 -16.26 5.17
N THR A 118 23.17 -15.10 4.53
CA THR A 118 24.38 -14.29 4.70
C THR A 118 24.40 -13.47 5.98
N THR A 119 23.25 -13.27 6.63
CA THR A 119 23.14 -12.56 7.93
C THR A 119 22.82 -13.50 9.09
N LEU A 120 22.93 -14.81 8.88
CA LEU A 120 22.54 -15.81 9.87
C LEU A 120 23.40 -15.73 11.13
N THR A 121 24.68 -15.41 10.99
CA THR A 121 25.60 -15.19 12.12
C THR A 121 25.20 -13.99 12.99
N LEU A 122 24.54 -12.98 12.40
CA LEU A 122 24.10 -11.77 13.11
C LEU A 122 22.80 -12.01 13.88
N LEU A 123 21.83 -12.68 13.25
CA LEU A 123 20.47 -12.79 13.78
C LEU A 123 20.17 -14.15 14.45
N ASN A 124 21.02 -15.17 14.19
CA ASN A 124 20.84 -16.56 14.63
C ASN A 124 19.41 -17.10 14.42
N LEU A 125 18.76 -16.64 13.35
CA LEU A 125 17.35 -16.93 13.06
C LEU A 125 17.13 -17.06 11.55
N ILE A 126 16.44 -18.12 11.13
CA ILE A 126 16.02 -18.34 9.75
C ILE A 126 14.68 -17.61 9.52
N TRP A 127 14.72 -16.28 9.50
CA TRP A 127 13.55 -15.42 9.39
C TRP A 127 12.91 -15.38 7.98
N PHE A 128 13.60 -15.75 6.90
CA PHE A 128 13.04 -15.70 5.53
C PHE A 128 11.83 -16.63 5.34
N LEU A 129 11.69 -17.66 6.20
CA LEU A 129 10.55 -18.57 6.22
C LEU A 129 9.23 -17.84 6.51
N TRP A 130 9.27 -16.71 7.21
CA TRP A 130 8.07 -15.91 7.52
C TRP A 130 7.51 -15.23 6.28
N PRO A 131 8.28 -14.43 5.50
CA PRO A 131 7.85 -13.96 4.18
C PRO A 131 7.47 -15.10 3.24
N LEU A 132 8.26 -16.18 3.16
CA LEU A 132 7.99 -17.28 2.23
C LEU A 132 6.67 -18.00 2.55
N GLY A 133 6.45 -18.36 3.82
CA GLY A 133 5.22 -19.01 4.27
C GLY A 133 4.02 -18.08 4.24
N GLY A 134 4.16 -16.89 4.85
CA GLY A 134 3.09 -15.90 4.95
C GLY A 134 2.62 -15.41 3.58
N TRP A 135 3.54 -14.96 2.72
CA TRP A 135 3.19 -14.57 1.35
C TRP A 135 2.88 -15.79 0.47
N GLY A 136 3.44 -16.95 0.78
CA GLY A 136 3.17 -18.21 0.07
C GLY A 136 1.71 -18.62 0.12
N ILE A 137 1.02 -18.36 1.24
CA ILE A 137 -0.43 -18.54 1.36
C ILE A 137 -1.16 -17.64 0.36
N ALA A 138 -0.85 -16.35 0.34
CA ALA A 138 -1.45 -15.39 -0.61
C ALA A 138 -1.20 -15.82 -2.06
N PHE A 139 0.04 -16.24 -2.35
CA PHE A 139 0.43 -16.75 -3.64
C PHE A 139 -0.36 -18.01 -4.04
N ALA A 140 -0.60 -18.93 -3.10
CA ALA A 140 -1.40 -20.14 -3.33
C ALA A 140 -2.86 -19.80 -3.70
N PHE A 141 -3.48 -18.81 -3.03
CA PHE A 141 -4.81 -18.33 -3.41
C PHE A 141 -4.82 -17.70 -4.80
N HIS A 142 -3.83 -16.88 -5.15
CA HIS A 142 -3.71 -16.35 -6.50
C HIS A 142 -3.50 -17.44 -7.55
N ALA A 143 -2.74 -18.48 -7.23
CA ALA A 143 -2.55 -19.64 -8.10
C ALA A 143 -3.87 -20.42 -8.28
N PHE A 144 -4.62 -20.63 -7.21
CA PHE A 144 -5.95 -21.23 -7.29
C PHE A 144 -6.90 -20.40 -8.17
N GLY A 145 -6.91 -19.07 -7.98
CA GLY A 145 -7.62 -18.13 -8.84
C GLY A 145 -7.16 -18.25 -10.29
N PHE A 146 -5.86 -18.37 -10.55
CA PHE A 146 -5.31 -18.47 -11.91
C PHE A 146 -5.94 -19.64 -12.70
N PHE A 147 -6.17 -20.77 -12.04
CA PHE A 147 -6.78 -21.94 -12.68
C PHE A 147 -8.31 -21.87 -12.77
N THR A 148 -8.97 -21.20 -11.83
CA THR A 148 -10.44 -21.27 -11.69
C THR A 148 -11.19 -20.00 -12.13
N TRP A 149 -10.50 -18.86 -12.26
CA TRP A 149 -11.09 -17.53 -12.41
C TRP A 149 -12.15 -17.44 -13.50
N ASP A 150 -11.83 -17.88 -14.72
CA ASP A 150 -12.72 -17.70 -15.87
C ASP A 150 -14.04 -18.50 -15.68
N LYS A 151 -13.96 -19.72 -15.11
CA LYS A 151 -15.14 -20.55 -14.80
C LYS A 151 -15.96 -19.95 -13.66
N SER A 152 -15.30 -19.51 -12.60
CA SER A 152 -15.96 -18.86 -11.46
C SER A 152 -16.66 -17.56 -11.87
N LEU A 153 -16.03 -16.79 -12.76
CA LEU A 153 -16.57 -15.53 -13.28
C LEU A 153 -17.86 -15.76 -14.06
N GLU A 154 -17.89 -16.71 -14.99
CA GLU A 154 -19.10 -16.99 -15.77
C GLU A 154 -20.22 -17.57 -14.89
N ALA A 155 -19.88 -18.44 -13.91
CA ALA A 155 -20.87 -18.94 -12.96
C ALA A 155 -21.51 -17.83 -12.13
N GLN A 156 -20.72 -16.85 -11.66
CA GLN A 156 -21.23 -15.69 -10.93
C GLN A 156 -22.04 -14.75 -11.83
N LYS A 157 -21.59 -14.51 -13.07
CA LYS A 157 -22.35 -13.72 -14.06
C LYS A 157 -23.73 -14.33 -14.33
N SER A 158 -23.83 -15.65 -14.49
CA SER A 158 -25.11 -16.34 -14.70
C SER A 158 -26.09 -16.07 -13.56
N LYS A 159 -25.65 -16.28 -12.31
CA LYS A 159 -26.46 -16.00 -11.11
C LYS A 159 -26.89 -14.54 -11.02
N LEU A 160 -25.98 -13.61 -11.34
CA LEU A 160 -26.29 -12.18 -11.34
C LEU A 160 -27.25 -11.79 -12.46
N ARG A 161 -27.18 -12.44 -13.63
CA ARG A 161 -28.08 -12.19 -14.76
C ARG A 161 -29.50 -12.65 -14.43
N GLU A 162 -29.66 -13.79 -13.76
CA GLU A 162 -30.97 -14.25 -13.28
C GLU A 162 -31.59 -13.28 -12.28
N LYS A 163 -30.77 -12.70 -11.39
CA LYS A 163 -31.22 -11.76 -10.37
C LYS A 163 -31.46 -10.34 -10.91
N HIS A 164 -30.65 -9.92 -11.88
CA HIS A 164 -30.64 -8.57 -12.45
C HIS A 164 -30.62 -8.66 -13.99
N PRO A 165 -31.76 -9.00 -14.62
CA PRO A 165 -31.84 -9.22 -16.06
C PRO A 165 -31.63 -7.93 -16.88
N ASP A 166 -31.74 -6.76 -16.25
CA ASP A 166 -31.53 -5.44 -16.83
C ASP A 166 -30.06 -5.00 -16.86
N TYR A 167 -29.16 -5.73 -16.19
CA TYR A 167 -27.75 -5.36 -16.13
C TYR A 167 -27.04 -5.66 -17.46
N SER A 168 -26.26 -4.68 -17.94
CA SER A 168 -25.36 -4.88 -19.07
C SER A 168 -24.29 -5.95 -18.77
N GLU A 169 -23.77 -6.60 -19.82
CA GLU A 169 -22.70 -7.61 -19.67
C GLU A 169 -21.47 -7.07 -18.94
N GLU A 170 -21.15 -5.79 -19.17
CA GLU A 170 -20.04 -5.13 -18.49
C GLU A 170 -20.32 -4.99 -16.99
N ARG A 171 -21.53 -4.53 -16.61
CA ARG A 171 -21.94 -4.40 -15.20
C ARG A 171 -21.98 -5.76 -14.50
N LEU A 172 -22.50 -6.80 -15.17
CA LEU A 172 -22.49 -8.18 -14.66
C LEU A 172 -21.06 -8.66 -14.41
N LYS A 173 -20.16 -8.41 -15.35
CA LYS A 173 -18.74 -8.80 -15.22
C LYS A 173 -18.04 -8.06 -14.08
N GLU A 174 -18.24 -6.75 -13.94
CA GLU A 174 -17.66 -5.97 -12.84
C GLU A 174 -18.17 -6.47 -11.49
N PHE A 175 -19.48 -6.70 -11.37
CA PHE A 175 -20.07 -7.13 -10.11
C PHE A 175 -19.65 -8.56 -9.75
N ALA A 176 -19.63 -9.49 -10.71
CA ALA A 176 -19.10 -10.83 -10.53
C ALA A 176 -17.62 -10.81 -10.11
N THR A 177 -16.80 -9.97 -10.74
CA THR A 177 -15.39 -9.79 -10.38
C THR A 177 -15.25 -9.29 -8.95
N SER A 178 -16.02 -8.28 -8.54
CA SER A 178 -16.00 -7.77 -7.17
C SER A 178 -16.38 -8.83 -6.14
N LYS A 179 -17.40 -9.65 -6.42
CA LYS A 179 -17.80 -10.75 -5.52
C LYS A 179 -16.70 -11.81 -5.38
N LEU A 180 -16.04 -12.17 -6.49
CA LEU A 180 -14.94 -13.14 -6.51
C LEU A 180 -13.69 -12.62 -5.79
N LEU A 181 -13.30 -11.36 -6.02
CA LEU A 181 -12.19 -10.75 -5.27
C LEU A 181 -12.52 -10.68 -3.77
N GLY A 182 -13.76 -10.34 -3.43
CA GLY A 182 -14.20 -10.29 -2.03
C GLY A 182 -14.04 -11.63 -1.31
N ILE A 183 -14.38 -12.75 -1.96
CA ILE A 183 -14.20 -14.08 -1.36
C ILE A 183 -12.74 -14.50 -1.32
N GLU A 184 -11.94 -14.21 -2.35
CA GLU A 184 -10.49 -14.50 -2.34
C GLU A 184 -9.79 -13.75 -1.19
N VAL A 185 -10.06 -12.46 -1.02
CA VAL A 185 -9.50 -11.64 0.06
C VAL A 185 -9.97 -12.15 1.43
N LEU A 186 -11.23 -12.56 1.56
CA LEU A 186 -11.74 -13.13 2.80
C LEU A 186 -11.03 -14.44 3.17
N LEU A 187 -10.95 -15.37 2.22
CA LEU A 187 -10.26 -16.65 2.44
C LEU A 187 -8.78 -16.44 2.76
N LEU A 188 -8.13 -15.50 2.07
CA LEU A 188 -6.76 -15.11 2.35
C LEU A 188 -6.61 -14.65 3.80
N HIS A 189 -7.44 -13.72 4.29
CA HIS A 189 -7.36 -13.24 5.67
C HIS A 189 -7.62 -14.35 6.69
N ILE A 190 -8.58 -15.25 6.44
CA ILE A 190 -8.86 -16.39 7.31
C ILE A 190 -7.64 -17.31 7.39
N THR A 191 -7.07 -17.70 6.25
CA THR A 191 -5.92 -18.60 6.22
C THR A 191 -4.67 -17.94 6.79
N TYR A 192 -4.44 -16.66 6.49
CA TYR A 192 -3.32 -15.90 7.04
C TYR A 192 -3.41 -15.83 8.57
N PHE A 193 -4.57 -15.46 9.11
CA PHE A 193 -4.79 -15.43 10.55
C PHE A 193 -4.55 -16.80 11.19
N ALA A 194 -5.11 -17.87 10.61
CA ALA A 194 -4.94 -19.23 11.12
C ALA A 194 -3.46 -19.66 11.13
N VAL A 195 -2.74 -19.45 10.03
CA VAL A 195 -1.33 -19.85 9.93
C VAL A 195 -0.45 -19.01 10.83
N ILE A 196 -0.59 -17.67 10.84
CA ILE A 196 0.21 -16.82 11.72
C ILE A 196 -0.05 -17.16 13.18
N THR A 197 -1.29 -17.44 13.57
CA THR A 197 -1.62 -17.92 14.92
C THR A 197 -0.86 -19.21 15.22
N VAL A 198 -0.97 -20.23 14.37
CA VAL A 198 -0.27 -21.51 14.57
C VAL A 198 1.25 -21.32 14.65
N ILE A 199 1.87 -20.58 13.73
CA ILE A 199 3.32 -20.38 13.73
C ILE A 199 3.74 -19.62 14.98
N THR A 200 2.99 -18.58 15.40
CA THR A 200 3.28 -17.81 16.63
C THR A 200 3.36 -18.74 17.83
N TYR A 201 2.37 -19.64 18.00
CA TYR A 201 2.35 -20.62 19.11
C TYR A 201 3.39 -21.72 18.99
N VAL A 202 3.62 -22.27 17.80
CA VAL A 202 4.59 -23.36 17.59
C VAL A 202 6.02 -22.88 17.75
N THR A 203 6.35 -21.69 17.25
CA THR A 203 7.71 -21.13 17.32
C THR A 203 8.02 -20.46 18.65
N GLN A 204 7.02 -20.27 19.51
CA GLN A 204 7.14 -19.52 20.76
C GLN A 204 7.84 -18.18 20.54
N ILE A 205 7.50 -17.48 19.45
CA ILE A 205 8.21 -16.27 19.00
C ILE A 205 8.29 -15.19 20.09
N TRP A 206 7.35 -15.19 21.03
CA TRP A 206 7.37 -14.28 22.18
C TRP A 206 8.55 -14.52 23.13
N VAL A 207 9.04 -15.76 23.26
CA VAL A 207 10.25 -16.05 24.06
C VAL A 207 11.47 -15.36 23.43
N ILE A 208 11.53 -15.34 22.09
CA ILE A 208 12.63 -14.69 21.35
C ILE A 208 12.60 -13.17 21.53
N PHE A 209 11.40 -12.58 21.61
CA PHE A 209 11.20 -11.14 21.72
C PHE A 209 10.92 -10.64 23.15
N ASP A 210 11.08 -11.50 24.17
CA ASP A 210 10.77 -11.20 25.57
C ASP A 210 9.36 -10.61 25.78
N TYR A 211 8.38 -11.14 25.05
CA TYR A 211 6.97 -10.80 25.23
C TYR A 211 6.28 -11.82 26.13
N SER A 212 5.35 -11.34 26.95
CA SER A 212 4.46 -12.22 27.71
C SER A 212 3.49 -12.95 26.78
N ILE A 213 3.02 -14.13 27.18
CA ILE A 213 1.97 -14.86 26.46
C ILE A 213 0.65 -14.06 26.41
N GLU A 214 0.42 -13.20 27.41
CA GLU A 214 -0.72 -12.29 27.44
C GLU A 214 -0.66 -11.27 26.29
N ASN A 215 0.51 -10.67 26.05
CA ASN A 215 0.72 -9.71 24.95
C ASN A 215 0.48 -10.37 23.58
N VAL A 216 0.88 -11.64 23.43
CA VAL A 216 0.60 -12.43 22.22
C VAL A 216 -0.90 -12.62 22.06
N PHE A 217 -1.59 -13.01 23.13
CA PHE A 217 -3.03 -13.22 23.10
C PHE A 217 -3.79 -11.94 22.76
N GLN A 218 -3.43 -10.81 23.37
CA GLN A 218 -3.98 -9.49 23.07
C GLN A 218 -3.81 -9.12 21.59
N THR A 219 -2.60 -9.30 21.07
CA THR A 219 -2.31 -9.06 19.64
C THR A 219 -3.20 -9.94 18.75
N GLN A 220 -3.35 -11.23 19.07
CA GLN A 220 -4.21 -12.14 18.29
C GLN A 220 -5.69 -11.79 18.39
N VAL A 221 -6.17 -11.33 19.55
CA VAL A 221 -7.55 -10.82 19.68
C VAL A 221 -7.75 -9.60 18.78
N GLY A 222 -6.77 -8.68 18.73
CA GLY A 222 -6.78 -7.54 17.81
C GLY A 222 -6.89 -7.96 16.34
N TRP A 223 -6.06 -8.91 15.91
CA TRP A 223 -6.15 -9.45 14.55
C TRP A 223 -7.48 -10.18 14.29
N SER A 224 -8.03 -10.89 15.28
CA SER A 224 -9.31 -11.59 15.16
C SER A 224 -10.48 -10.61 14.98
N LEU A 225 -10.43 -9.43 15.60
CA LEU A 225 -11.40 -8.36 15.40
C LEU A 225 -11.39 -7.89 13.93
N PHE A 226 -10.22 -7.63 13.36
CA PHE A 226 -10.10 -7.24 11.95
C PHE A 226 -10.59 -8.34 11.00
N LEU A 227 -10.30 -9.61 11.31
CA LEU A 227 -10.83 -10.73 10.55
C LEU A 227 -12.37 -10.76 10.60
N GLY A 228 -12.95 -10.61 11.80
CA GLY A 228 -14.40 -10.53 11.98
C GLY A 228 -15.04 -9.37 11.23
N LEU A 229 -14.39 -8.20 11.23
CA LEU A 229 -14.82 -7.04 10.45
C LEU A 229 -14.78 -7.32 8.94
N HIS A 230 -13.79 -8.05 8.43
CA HIS A 230 -13.73 -8.44 7.02
C HIS A 230 -14.81 -9.46 6.64
N VAL A 231 -15.09 -10.45 7.50
CA VAL A 231 -16.22 -11.38 7.32
C VAL A 231 -17.53 -10.59 7.26
N LEU A 232 -17.75 -9.69 8.22
CA LEU A 232 -18.96 -8.88 8.28
C LEU A 232 -19.08 -7.93 7.08
N ALA A 233 -17.98 -7.29 6.67
CA ALA A 233 -17.96 -6.45 5.48
C ALA A 233 -18.32 -7.25 4.23
N TYR A 234 -17.74 -8.44 4.07
CA TYR A 234 -18.08 -9.32 2.96
C TYR A 234 -19.57 -9.66 2.95
N TYR A 235 -20.15 -10.00 4.11
CA TYR A 235 -21.59 -10.25 4.24
C TYR A 235 -22.42 -9.02 3.86
N LEU A 236 -22.15 -7.88 4.50
CA LEU A 236 -22.90 -6.63 4.30
C LEU A 236 -22.86 -6.16 2.85
N PHE A 237 -21.71 -6.21 2.18
CA PHE A 237 -21.57 -5.71 0.82
C PHE A 237 -22.05 -6.68 -0.26
N ASN A 238 -22.06 -8.00 0.00
CA ASN A 238 -22.39 -8.99 -1.04
C ASN A 238 -23.77 -9.66 -0.88
N PHE A 239 -24.35 -9.65 0.32
CA PHE A 239 -25.60 -10.36 0.64
C PHE A 239 -26.69 -9.47 1.25
N ASN A 240 -26.33 -8.39 1.93
CA ASN A 240 -27.33 -7.43 2.41
C ASN A 240 -27.64 -6.39 1.33
N GLU A 241 -28.86 -6.35 0.82
CA GLU A 241 -29.28 -5.39 -0.21
C GLU A 241 -30.17 -4.27 0.34
N THR A 242 -30.64 -4.40 1.58
CA THR A 242 -31.55 -3.45 2.22
C THR A 242 -30.83 -2.21 2.75
N LEU A 243 -29.58 -2.35 3.18
CA LEU A 243 -28.80 -1.25 3.72
C LEU A 243 -28.10 -0.46 2.60
N SER A 244 -28.07 0.87 2.74
CA SER A 244 -27.26 1.72 1.88
C SER A 244 -25.76 1.46 2.08
N VAL A 245 -24.95 1.75 1.07
CA VAL A 245 -23.48 1.64 1.11
C VAL A 245 -22.88 2.37 2.31
N VAL A 246 -23.39 3.58 2.61
CA VAL A 246 -22.91 4.39 3.72
C VAL A 246 -23.33 3.81 5.07
N MET A 247 -24.55 3.28 5.19
CA MET A 247 -25.00 2.63 6.41
C MET A 247 -24.16 1.38 6.73
N LYS A 248 -23.84 0.57 5.71
CA LYS A 248 -22.91 -0.57 5.85
C LYS A 248 -21.54 -0.12 6.35
N GLY A 249 -21.01 0.96 5.78
CA GLY A 249 -19.76 1.56 6.23
C GLY A 249 -19.83 2.03 7.69
N LEU A 250 -20.89 2.72 8.08
CA LEU A 250 -21.09 3.20 9.45
C LEU A 250 -21.13 2.05 10.46
N ILE A 251 -21.87 0.97 10.17
CA ILE A 251 -21.94 -0.22 11.03
C ILE A 251 -20.54 -0.82 11.25
N LEU A 252 -19.74 -0.96 10.18
CA LEU A 252 -18.38 -1.49 10.29
C LEU A 252 -17.49 -0.61 11.17
N HIS A 253 -17.55 0.72 11.02
CA HIS A 253 -16.77 1.64 11.84
C HIS A 253 -17.20 1.63 13.30
N ILE A 254 -18.50 1.56 13.61
CA ILE A 254 -18.99 1.46 14.99
C ILE A 254 -18.49 0.17 15.66
N ILE A 255 -18.58 -0.97 14.97
CA ILE A 255 -18.15 -2.26 15.53
C ILE A 255 -16.64 -2.25 15.77
N ALA A 256 -15.88 -1.76 14.79
CA ALA A 256 -14.44 -1.62 14.94
C ALA A 256 -14.07 -0.70 16.10
N TYR A 257 -14.90 0.30 16.41
CA TYR A 257 -14.63 1.31 17.43
C TYR A 257 -14.77 0.72 18.82
N VAL A 258 -15.89 0.04 19.02
CA VAL A 258 -16.16 -0.69 20.25
C VAL A 258 -15.09 -1.74 20.48
N GLY A 259 -14.72 -2.50 19.43
CA GLY A 259 -13.67 -3.52 19.52
C GLY A 259 -12.30 -2.95 19.86
N LEU A 260 -11.85 -1.88 19.20
CA LEU A 260 -10.56 -1.25 19.44
C LEU A 260 -10.48 -0.57 20.83
N ILE A 261 -11.59 -0.01 21.31
CA ILE A 261 -11.67 0.50 22.69
C ILE A 261 -11.50 -0.63 23.70
N PHE A 262 -12.19 -1.75 23.47
CA PHE A 262 -12.11 -2.88 24.39
C PHE A 262 -10.67 -3.42 24.47
N ILE A 263 -10.03 -3.66 23.31
CA ILE A 263 -8.62 -4.08 23.25
C ILE A 263 -7.74 -3.07 23.97
N GLY A 264 -8.00 -1.78 23.74
CA GLY A 264 -7.19 -0.74 24.34
C GLY A 264 -7.31 -0.59 25.84
N LEU A 265 -8.52 -0.66 26.36
CA LEU A 265 -8.75 -0.69 27.79
C LEU A 265 -8.11 -1.94 28.41
N TRP A 266 -8.16 -3.08 27.71
CA TRP A 266 -7.50 -4.29 28.19
C TRP A 266 -5.98 -4.10 28.27
N GLU A 267 -5.29 -3.70 27.20
CA GLU A 267 -3.84 -3.50 27.26
C GLU A 267 -3.46 -2.42 28.29
N GLN A 268 -4.21 -1.31 28.40
CA GLN A 268 -3.98 -0.27 29.41
C GLN A 268 -4.11 -0.77 30.86
N LEU A 269 -4.98 -1.76 31.10
CA LEU A 269 -5.22 -2.35 32.42
C LEU A 269 -4.32 -3.55 32.70
N SER A 270 -3.58 -4.06 31.71
CA SER A 270 -2.66 -5.18 31.89
C SER A 270 -1.42 -4.77 32.70
N PRO A 271 -0.96 -5.62 33.64
CA PRO A 271 0.20 -5.31 34.47
C PRO A 271 1.47 -5.05 33.64
N GLY A 272 2.27 -4.07 34.08
CA GLY A 272 3.59 -3.81 33.47
C GLY A 272 3.56 -3.01 32.17
N GLN A 273 2.38 -2.58 31.70
CA GLN A 273 2.27 -1.76 30.50
C GLN A 273 2.67 -0.32 30.79
N THR A 274 3.56 0.22 29.95
CA THR A 274 3.91 1.64 29.97
C THR A 274 2.72 2.45 29.44
N ILE A 275 2.66 3.73 29.82
CA ILE A 275 1.51 4.61 29.53
C ILE A 275 1.20 4.59 28.02
N PHE A 276 0.15 3.89 27.62
CA PHE A 276 -0.35 3.87 26.26
C PHE A 276 -1.46 4.90 26.14
N TRP A 277 -1.28 5.89 25.27
CA TRP A 277 -2.16 7.06 25.18
C TRP A 277 -3.47 6.78 24.43
N TRP A 278 -4.21 5.73 24.81
CA TRP A 278 -5.37 5.21 24.06
C TRP A 278 -6.50 6.20 23.86
N TYR A 279 -6.64 7.16 24.78
CA TYR A 279 -7.67 8.19 24.62
C TYR A 279 -7.47 9.00 23.33
N ILE A 280 -6.23 9.15 22.81
CA ILE A 280 -5.97 9.85 21.56
C ILE A 280 -6.65 9.16 20.37
N PRO A 281 -6.32 7.90 20.03
CA PRO A 281 -6.99 7.22 18.94
C PRO A 281 -8.49 7.11 19.18
N VAL A 282 -8.97 6.93 20.42
CA VAL A 282 -10.40 6.88 20.74
C VAL A 282 -11.11 8.20 20.43
N ILE A 283 -10.56 9.34 20.85
CA ILE A 283 -11.14 10.66 20.58
C ILE A 283 -11.15 10.93 19.07
N LEU A 284 -10.05 10.64 18.37
CA LEU A 284 -9.96 10.80 16.91
C LEU A 284 -11.00 9.93 16.18
N TRP A 285 -11.17 8.68 16.63
CA TRP A 285 -12.14 7.77 16.05
C TRP A 285 -13.59 8.16 16.34
N LEU A 286 -13.89 8.65 17.54
CA LEU A 286 -15.23 9.15 17.89
C LEU A 286 -15.63 10.32 16.98
N PHE A 287 -14.68 11.22 16.73
CA PHE A 287 -14.86 12.31 15.77
C PHE A 287 -15.19 11.78 14.36
N PHE A 288 -14.48 10.76 13.87
CA PHE A 288 -14.77 10.16 12.56
C PHE A 288 -16.12 9.46 12.49
N ILE A 289 -16.56 8.83 13.58
CA ILE A 289 -17.93 8.27 13.67
C ILE A 289 -18.95 9.38 13.56
N GLY A 290 -18.74 10.52 14.23
CA GLY A 290 -19.62 11.68 14.11
C GLY A 290 -19.76 12.15 12.66
N ILE A 291 -18.65 12.22 11.91
CA ILE A 291 -18.68 12.52 10.46
C ILE A 291 -19.46 11.44 9.69
N HIS A 292 -19.22 10.15 9.95
CA HIS A 292 -19.92 9.08 9.25
C HIS A 292 -21.43 9.10 9.51
N ILE A 293 -21.85 9.36 10.74
CA ILE A 293 -23.26 9.53 11.10
C ILE A 293 -23.86 10.70 10.32
N PHE A 294 -23.18 11.86 10.31
CA PHE A 294 -23.63 13.02 9.55
C PHE A 294 -23.80 12.70 8.05
N VAL A 295 -22.79 12.06 7.43
CA VAL A 295 -22.84 11.66 6.02
C VAL A 295 -23.95 10.64 5.76
N ALA A 296 -24.15 9.67 6.64
CA ALA A 296 -25.22 8.68 6.54
C ALA A 296 -26.61 9.33 6.58
N LEU A 297 -26.83 10.27 7.51
CA LEU A 297 -28.10 10.99 7.66
C LEU A 297 -28.39 11.96 6.51
N LYS A 298 -27.35 12.48 5.85
CA LYS A 298 -27.48 13.43 4.73
C LYS A 298 -27.21 12.81 3.36
N TRP A 299 -27.08 11.49 3.30
CA TRP A 299 -26.58 10.79 2.11
C TRP A 299 -27.39 11.09 0.85
N ASP A 300 -28.73 11.07 0.93
CA ASP A 300 -29.57 11.23 -0.26
C ASP A 300 -29.42 12.63 -0.88
N SER A 301 -29.28 13.66 -0.05
CA SER A 301 -29.03 15.04 -0.51
C SER A 301 -27.61 15.23 -1.05
N ILE A 302 -26.61 14.65 -0.37
CA ILE A 302 -25.20 14.73 -0.80
C ILE A 302 -25.00 13.98 -2.13
N ASN A 303 -25.52 12.77 -2.22
CA ASN A 303 -25.33 11.87 -3.35
C ASN A 303 -26.00 12.42 -4.62
N SER A 304 -27.25 12.88 -4.54
CA SER A 304 -27.97 13.44 -5.69
C SER A 304 -27.24 14.66 -6.28
N GLY A 305 -26.90 15.64 -5.44
CA GLY A 305 -26.18 16.84 -5.90
C GLY A 305 -24.76 16.55 -6.42
N ALA A 306 -24.09 15.54 -5.89
CA ALA A 306 -22.80 15.10 -6.40
C ALA A 306 -22.93 14.35 -7.74
N LEU A 307 -23.96 13.52 -7.88
CA LEU A 307 -24.25 12.76 -9.10
C LEU A 307 -24.54 13.70 -10.28
N GLU A 308 -25.37 14.73 -10.08
CA GLU A 308 -25.64 15.74 -11.10
C GLU A 308 -24.36 16.46 -11.55
N LYS A 309 -23.48 16.82 -10.60
CA LYS A 309 -22.18 17.44 -10.91
C LYS A 309 -21.27 16.50 -11.70
N VAL A 310 -21.25 15.20 -11.36
CA VAL A 310 -20.44 14.20 -12.09
C VAL A 310 -20.98 14.00 -13.50
N LYS A 311 -22.30 13.89 -13.66
CA LYS A 311 -22.96 13.80 -14.98
C LYS A 311 -22.67 15.04 -15.83
N GLY A 312 -22.84 16.24 -15.29
CA GLY A 312 -22.60 17.50 -16.02
C GLY A 312 -21.15 17.72 -16.44
N ARG A 313 -20.18 17.07 -15.77
CA ARG A 313 -18.75 17.11 -16.15
C ARG A 313 -18.36 16.04 -17.16
N SER A 314 -19.12 14.96 -17.25
CA SER A 314 -18.86 13.91 -18.22
C SER A 314 -19.32 14.32 -19.60
N ARG A 315 -18.42 14.20 -20.57
CA ARG A 315 -18.76 14.36 -22.00
C ARG A 315 -19.24 13.05 -22.64
N GLU A 316 -19.08 11.93 -21.93
CA GLU A 316 -19.37 10.59 -22.41
C GLU A 316 -20.77 10.18 -21.95
N GLY A 317 -21.60 9.60 -22.83
CA GLY A 317 -22.90 9.02 -22.46
C GLY A 317 -22.74 7.68 -21.73
N LEU A 318 -22.27 7.71 -20.48
CA LEU A 318 -22.06 6.51 -19.66
C LEU A 318 -23.39 5.98 -19.09
N GLU A 319 -23.41 4.68 -18.80
CA GLU A 319 -24.50 4.06 -18.03
C GLU A 319 -24.57 4.66 -16.61
N GLU A 320 -25.79 4.77 -16.07
CA GLU A 320 -26.07 5.40 -14.76
C GLU A 320 -25.19 4.86 -13.63
N TYR A 321 -24.95 3.55 -13.58
CA TYR A 321 -24.15 2.94 -12.52
C TYR A 321 -22.68 3.40 -12.54
N LYS A 322 -22.14 3.75 -13.72
CA LYS A 322 -20.77 4.27 -13.85
C LYS A 322 -20.68 5.67 -13.27
N TYR A 323 -21.69 6.51 -13.52
CA TYR A 323 -21.82 7.80 -12.85
C TYR A 323 -21.93 7.67 -11.34
N GLN A 324 -22.72 6.71 -10.88
CA GLN A 324 -22.88 6.45 -9.46
C GLN A 324 -21.55 6.04 -8.81
N ARG A 325 -20.80 5.14 -9.45
CA ARG A 325 -19.47 4.72 -8.99
C ARG A 325 -18.47 5.88 -8.96
N MET A 326 -18.45 6.72 -10.00
CA MET A 326 -17.60 7.92 -10.03
C MET A 326 -17.99 8.92 -8.94
N THR A 327 -19.28 9.06 -8.66
CA THR A 327 -19.82 9.91 -7.59
C THR A 327 -19.35 9.41 -6.23
N TYR A 328 -19.46 8.12 -5.96
CA TYR A 328 -18.94 7.51 -4.72
C TYR A 328 -17.43 7.71 -4.59
N TRP A 329 -16.68 7.56 -5.68
CA TRP A 329 -15.24 7.79 -5.68
C TRP A 329 -14.88 9.25 -5.34
N VAL A 330 -15.56 10.23 -5.93
CA VAL A 330 -15.33 11.66 -5.65
C VAL A 330 -15.69 11.98 -4.20
N LEU A 331 -16.86 11.54 -3.73
CA LEU A 331 -17.31 11.76 -2.36
C LEU A 331 -16.36 11.12 -1.35
N PHE A 332 -15.91 9.88 -1.60
CA PHE A 332 -14.95 9.18 -0.75
C PHE A 332 -13.68 10.01 -0.54
N TRP A 333 -13.07 10.53 -1.61
CA TRP A 333 -11.85 11.33 -1.49
C TRP A 333 -12.08 12.70 -0.86
N GLN A 334 -13.23 13.33 -1.11
CA GLN A 334 -13.59 14.59 -0.47
C GLN A 334 -13.75 14.42 1.05
N PHE A 335 -14.55 13.44 1.48
CA PHE A 335 -14.77 13.20 2.90
C PHE A 335 -13.52 12.70 3.60
N THR A 336 -12.76 11.80 2.97
CA THR A 336 -11.49 11.33 3.52
C THR A 336 -10.51 12.48 3.67
N PHE A 337 -10.41 13.39 2.70
CA PHE A 337 -9.53 14.56 2.81
C PHE A 337 -9.94 15.49 3.96
N ILE A 338 -11.24 15.82 4.08
CA ILE A 338 -11.78 16.62 5.18
C ILE A 338 -11.49 15.95 6.53
N ALA A 339 -11.74 14.64 6.62
CA ALA A 339 -11.46 13.84 7.81
C ALA A 339 -9.97 13.94 8.19
N HIS A 340 -9.04 13.81 7.23
CA HIS A 340 -7.61 13.94 7.50
C HIS A 340 -7.19 15.35 7.95
N ILE A 341 -7.82 16.42 7.45
CA ILE A 341 -7.58 17.78 7.96
C ILE A 341 -7.92 17.86 9.45
N PHE A 342 -9.09 17.35 9.83
CA PHE A 342 -9.50 17.36 11.22
C PHE A 342 -8.63 16.45 12.09
N ALA A 343 -8.29 15.26 11.59
CA ALA A 343 -7.39 14.34 12.27
C ALA A 343 -6.03 15.00 12.53
N TYR A 344 -5.52 15.73 11.54
CA TYR A 344 -4.28 16.48 11.62
C TYR A 344 -4.33 17.51 12.75
N ILE A 345 -5.33 18.39 12.73
CA ILE A 345 -5.48 19.47 13.71
C ILE A 345 -5.71 18.88 15.11
N LEU A 346 -6.67 17.97 15.25
CA LEU A 346 -7.05 17.39 16.53
C LEU A 346 -5.92 16.54 17.11
N GLY A 347 -5.24 15.74 16.29
CA GLY A 347 -4.11 14.94 16.73
C GLY A 347 -2.94 15.78 17.23
N LEU A 348 -2.62 16.90 16.56
CA LEU A 348 -1.60 17.82 17.06
C LEU A 348 -1.98 18.44 18.41
N VAL A 349 -3.25 18.86 18.57
CA VAL A 349 -3.76 19.38 19.85
C VAL A 349 -3.68 18.34 20.96
N LEU A 350 -4.00 17.07 20.65
CA LEU A 350 -3.97 15.97 21.62
C LEU A 350 -2.54 15.52 21.97
N ILE A 351 -1.60 15.58 21.02
CA ILE A 351 -0.20 15.18 21.22
C ILE A 351 0.60 16.27 21.93
N TYR A 352 0.28 17.56 21.72
CA TYR A 352 0.98 18.69 22.33
C TYR A 352 1.27 18.52 23.83
N PRO A 353 0.28 18.24 24.72
CA PRO A 353 0.52 18.07 26.15
C PRO A 353 1.32 16.81 26.52
N LEU A 354 1.62 15.93 25.54
CA LEU A 354 2.37 14.70 25.73
C LEU A 354 3.78 14.74 25.16
N ALA A 355 4.14 15.79 24.43
CA ALA A 355 5.41 15.86 23.72
C ALA A 355 6.60 15.60 24.65
N ASP A 356 6.64 16.25 25.81
CA ASP A 356 7.72 16.05 26.80
C ASP A 356 7.77 14.62 27.35
N LYS A 357 6.61 14.00 27.57
CA LYS A 357 6.53 12.61 28.06
C LYS A 357 6.98 11.62 27.00
N ILE A 358 6.64 11.86 25.73
CA ILE A 358 7.07 11.00 24.63
C ILE A 358 8.59 11.11 24.43
N ILE A 359 9.14 12.33 24.51
CA ILE A 359 10.58 12.56 24.43
C ILE A 359 11.33 11.84 25.54
N ALA A 360 10.77 11.74 26.75
CA ALA A 360 11.41 11.02 27.85
C ALA A 360 11.64 9.52 27.55
N PHE A 361 10.95 8.94 26.55
CA PHE A 361 11.19 7.57 26.08
C PHE A 361 12.21 7.48 24.93
N ILE A 362 12.59 8.61 24.32
CA ILE A 362 13.65 8.66 23.32
C ILE A 362 15.00 8.54 24.04
N PRO A 363 15.95 7.71 23.57
CA PRO A 363 17.26 7.60 24.18
C PRO A 363 17.91 8.97 24.38
N ALA A 364 18.51 9.21 25.55
CA ALA A 364 19.12 10.49 25.93
C ALA A 364 20.23 10.96 24.96
N THR A 365 20.70 10.07 24.09
CA THR A 365 21.65 10.37 23.01
C THR A 365 21.05 11.20 21.87
N LEU A 366 19.72 11.39 21.84
CA LEU A 366 19.02 12.23 20.87
C LEU A 366 18.40 13.45 21.59
N PRO A 367 19.12 14.58 21.71
CA PRO A 367 18.60 15.80 22.33
C PRO A 367 17.54 16.45 21.43
N ILE A 368 16.30 15.97 21.52
CA ILE A 368 15.13 16.51 20.82
C ILE A 368 14.24 17.19 21.86
N ASP A 369 14.01 18.50 21.72
CA ASP A 369 13.03 19.21 22.54
C ASP A 369 11.58 18.99 22.05
N SER A 370 10.58 19.31 22.87
CA SER A 370 9.16 19.09 22.53
C SER A 370 8.68 19.85 21.31
N THR A 371 9.22 21.05 21.06
CA THR A 371 8.86 21.82 19.87
C THR A 371 9.41 21.15 18.61
N SER A 372 10.67 20.71 18.65
CA SER A 372 11.32 19.95 17.58
C SER A 372 10.60 18.63 17.28
N PHE A 373 10.21 17.89 18.32
CA PHE A 373 9.44 16.65 18.19
C PHE A 373 8.06 16.87 17.57
N LEU A 374 7.33 17.91 18.03
CA LEU A 374 6.05 18.29 17.45
C LEU A 374 6.19 18.74 15.99
N GLY A 375 7.28 19.43 15.66
CA GLY A 375 7.64 19.78 14.27
C GLY A 375 7.78 18.54 13.39
N ILE A 376 8.49 17.51 13.86
CA ILE A 376 8.63 16.22 13.15
C ILE A 376 7.25 15.59 12.91
N ILE A 377 6.40 15.49 13.94
CA ILE A 377 5.06 14.92 13.81
C ILE A 377 4.20 15.73 12.83
N ALA A 378 4.17 17.06 13.00
CA ALA A 378 3.39 17.96 12.18
C ALA A 378 3.78 17.90 10.71
N PHE A 379 5.08 17.86 10.39
CA PHE A 379 5.53 17.75 9.00
C PHE A 379 5.40 16.32 8.46
N GLY A 380 5.58 15.29 9.28
CA GLY A 380 5.31 13.90 8.90
C GLY A 380 3.87 13.69 8.48
N TRP A 381 2.92 14.22 9.25
CA TRP A 381 1.50 14.12 8.92
C TRP A 381 1.09 15.04 7.75
N LEU A 382 1.76 16.18 7.56
CA LEU A 382 1.52 17.08 6.43
C LEU A 382 1.74 16.36 5.09
N ILE A 383 2.70 15.45 4.99
CA ILE A 383 2.91 14.60 3.81
C ILE A 383 1.61 13.83 3.48
N GLY A 384 1.07 13.12 4.48
CA GLY A 384 -0.16 12.34 4.32
C GLY A 384 -1.35 13.22 3.91
N LEU A 385 -1.46 14.42 4.50
CA LEU A 385 -2.51 15.38 4.18
C LEU A 385 -2.43 15.89 2.73
N LEU A 386 -1.23 16.26 2.26
CA LEU A 386 -1.03 16.74 0.90
C LEU A 386 -1.26 15.62 -0.13
N VAL A 387 -0.84 14.39 0.17
CA VAL A 387 -1.14 13.22 -0.68
C VAL A 387 -2.65 12.99 -0.80
N HIS A 388 -3.40 13.11 0.29
CA HIS A 388 -4.86 13.04 0.25
C HIS A 388 -5.49 14.19 -0.54
N ALA A 389 -4.97 15.42 -0.41
CA ALA A 389 -5.40 16.56 -1.21
C ALA A 389 -5.19 16.28 -2.71
N ALA A 390 -4.04 15.73 -3.08
CA ALA A 390 -3.72 15.30 -4.43
C ALA A 390 -4.70 14.23 -4.95
N MET A 391 -5.02 13.21 -4.17
CA MET A 391 -6.02 12.19 -4.55
C MET A 391 -7.41 12.80 -4.75
N CYS A 392 -7.81 13.75 -3.90
CA CYS A 392 -9.05 14.51 -4.05
C CYS A 392 -9.07 15.32 -5.36
N VAL A 393 -7.98 16.02 -5.69
CA VAL A 393 -7.85 16.76 -6.96
C VAL A 393 -7.92 15.81 -8.16
N ILE A 394 -7.22 14.68 -8.11
CA ILE A 394 -7.22 13.64 -9.14
C ILE A 394 -8.64 13.14 -9.39
N ALA A 395 -9.37 12.79 -8.33
CA ALA A 395 -10.74 12.30 -8.40
C ALA A 395 -11.70 13.37 -8.96
N MET A 396 -11.64 14.59 -8.44
CA MET A 396 -12.51 15.70 -8.86
C MET A 396 -12.29 16.13 -10.31
N LYS A 397 -11.03 16.10 -10.78
CA LYS A 397 -10.65 16.42 -12.16
C LYS A 397 -10.73 15.22 -13.11
N GLN A 398 -11.14 14.05 -12.61
CA GLN A 398 -11.25 12.81 -13.38
C GLN A 398 -10.00 12.52 -14.22
N ILE A 399 -8.83 12.78 -13.65
CA ILE A 399 -7.57 12.44 -14.33
C ILE A 399 -7.60 10.92 -14.51
N LYS A 400 -7.35 10.39 -15.71
CA LYS A 400 -7.32 8.93 -15.97
C LYS A 400 -5.91 8.41 -16.27
N GLN A 401 -4.97 9.31 -16.58
CA GLN A 401 -3.62 8.95 -17.01
C GLN A 401 -2.74 8.61 -15.80
N PHE A 402 -2.30 7.35 -15.71
CA PHE A 402 -1.50 6.83 -14.60
C PHE A 402 -0.26 7.70 -14.29
N LEU A 403 0.52 8.09 -15.31
CA LEU A 403 1.72 8.91 -15.10
C LEU A 403 1.39 10.31 -14.56
N MET A 404 0.23 10.87 -14.91
CA MET A 404 -0.22 12.13 -14.35
C MET A 404 -0.66 11.96 -12.89
N TRP A 405 -1.30 10.84 -12.54
CA TRP A 405 -1.63 10.53 -11.14
C TRP A 405 -0.37 10.47 -10.30
N THR A 406 0.60 9.65 -10.73
CA THR A 406 1.83 9.47 -9.98
C THR A 406 2.59 10.79 -9.88
N ALA A 407 2.67 11.59 -10.94
CA ALA A 407 3.33 12.89 -10.88
C ALA A 407 2.68 13.84 -9.86
N ILE A 408 1.35 13.93 -9.81
CA ILE A 408 0.63 14.76 -8.84
C ILE A 408 0.87 14.26 -7.41
N LEU A 409 0.82 12.94 -7.18
CA LEU A 409 1.04 12.36 -5.85
C LEU A 409 2.46 12.55 -5.36
N HIS A 410 3.47 12.31 -6.21
CA HIS A 410 4.87 12.53 -5.86
C HIS A 410 5.13 14.02 -5.62
N THR A 411 4.54 14.92 -6.41
CA THR A 411 4.65 16.37 -6.16
C THR A 411 4.11 16.73 -4.78
N ALA A 412 2.94 16.22 -4.41
CA ALA A 412 2.33 16.49 -3.11
C ALA A 412 3.14 15.92 -1.94
N ALA A 413 3.61 14.68 -2.06
CA ALA A 413 4.48 14.06 -1.06
C ALA A 413 5.81 14.83 -0.92
N TYR A 414 6.38 15.27 -2.03
CA TYR A 414 7.64 16.02 -2.07
C TYR A 414 7.51 17.38 -1.39
N ILE A 415 6.45 18.14 -1.69
CA ILE A 415 6.16 19.43 -1.03
C ILE A 415 6.04 19.23 0.50
N GLY A 416 5.37 18.17 0.95
CA GLY A 416 5.24 17.86 2.38
C GLY A 416 6.53 17.37 3.04
N ALA A 417 7.36 16.63 2.31
CA ALA A 417 8.58 16.03 2.83
C ALA A 417 9.72 17.04 3.00
N ILE A 418 9.75 18.11 2.21
CA ILE A 418 10.82 19.12 2.30
C ILE A 418 10.92 19.74 3.71
N PRO A 419 9.84 20.30 4.30
CA PRO A 419 9.90 20.82 5.67
C PRO A 419 10.32 19.78 6.70
N LEU A 420 9.86 18.53 6.58
CA LEU A 420 10.24 17.44 7.47
C LEU A 420 11.75 17.17 7.40
N LEU A 421 12.30 17.04 6.19
CA LEU A 421 13.71 16.72 6.00
C LEU A 421 14.64 17.88 6.37
N ILE A 422 14.19 19.13 6.17
CA ILE A 422 14.90 20.30 6.70
C ILE A 422 14.92 20.26 8.22
N THR A 423 13.77 19.98 8.86
CA THR A 423 13.67 19.86 10.32
C THR A 423 14.56 18.74 10.85
N LEU A 424 14.54 17.57 10.21
CA LEU A 424 15.42 16.45 10.56
C LEU A 424 16.89 16.80 10.38
N ASN A 425 17.28 17.52 9.32
CA ASN A 425 18.67 17.97 9.17
C ASN A 425 19.08 18.92 10.30
N LEU A 426 18.24 19.90 10.66
CA LEU A 426 18.54 20.84 11.74
C LEU A 426 18.74 20.12 13.09
N ILE A 427 17.94 19.08 13.34
CA ILE A 427 18.03 18.26 14.56
C ILE A 427 19.26 17.35 14.50
N VAL A 428 19.39 16.55 13.44
CA VAL A 428 20.40 15.49 13.31
C VAL A 428 21.81 16.05 13.13
N MET A 429 21.99 17.18 12.46
CA MET A 429 23.31 17.82 12.32
C MET A 429 23.89 18.28 13.66
N SER A 430 23.06 18.45 14.69
CA SER A 430 23.54 18.75 16.05
C SER A 430 24.01 17.50 16.81
N ILE A 431 23.75 16.29 16.29
CA ILE A 431 23.90 15.02 17.00
C ILE A 431 24.92 14.10 16.32
N LEU A 432 24.89 13.98 15.00
CA LEU A 432 25.77 13.05 14.28
C LEU A 432 27.10 13.71 13.89
N PRO A 433 28.24 13.02 14.07
CA PRO A 433 29.56 13.52 13.68
C PRO A 433 29.74 13.64 12.16
N ILE A 434 28.86 13.01 11.38
CA ILE A 434 28.84 13.10 9.92
C ILE A 434 27.52 13.77 9.52
N PRO A 435 27.55 14.98 8.95
CA PRO A 435 26.34 15.67 8.53
C PRO A 435 25.76 14.98 7.29
N ILE A 436 24.83 14.05 7.49
CA ILE A 436 24.03 13.52 6.39
C ILE A 436 23.00 14.59 6.03
N LEU A 437 23.19 15.22 4.87
CA LEU A 437 22.25 16.21 4.35
C LEU A 437 21.04 15.50 3.71
N TRP A 438 20.15 14.95 4.54
CA TRP A 438 18.94 14.25 4.08
C TRP A 438 18.08 15.12 3.16
N SER A 439 17.95 16.41 3.46
CA SER A 439 17.28 17.36 2.56
C SER A 439 17.96 17.48 1.20
N ALA A 440 19.30 17.49 1.11
CA ALA A 440 20.01 17.55 -0.17
C ALA A 440 19.85 16.25 -0.97
N ILE A 441 19.88 15.09 -0.30
CA ILE A 441 19.65 13.78 -0.92
C ILE A 441 18.23 13.69 -1.48
N ALA A 442 17.22 14.13 -0.71
CA ALA A 442 15.85 14.15 -1.19
C ALA A 442 15.63 15.20 -2.27
N LEU A 443 16.10 16.44 -2.09
CA LEU A 443 15.94 17.51 -3.08
C LEU A 443 16.61 17.16 -4.42
N GLY A 444 17.82 16.59 -4.37
CA GLY A 444 18.54 16.13 -5.56
C GLY A 444 17.94 14.86 -6.15
N GLY A 445 17.89 13.78 -5.38
CA GLY A 445 17.45 12.47 -5.86
C GLY A 445 15.96 12.41 -6.20
N TRP A 446 15.09 12.88 -5.31
CA TRP A 446 13.64 12.86 -5.56
C TRP A 446 13.24 13.97 -6.52
N GLY A 447 13.91 15.12 -6.51
CA GLY A 447 13.68 16.19 -7.49
C GLY A 447 13.93 15.73 -8.92
N VAL A 448 15.03 15.00 -9.18
CA VAL A 448 15.30 14.38 -10.49
C VAL A 448 14.24 13.33 -10.83
N GLY A 449 13.89 12.45 -9.88
CA GLY A 449 12.86 11.43 -10.09
C GLY A 449 11.47 12.02 -10.40
N LEU A 450 11.10 13.10 -9.72
CA LEU A 450 9.86 13.85 -9.97
C LEU A 450 9.90 14.57 -11.31
N GLY A 451 11.01 15.21 -11.66
CA GLY A 451 11.22 15.86 -12.95
C GLY A 451 11.05 14.89 -14.12
N ILE A 452 11.64 13.69 -14.01
CA ILE A 452 11.46 12.61 -15.00
C ILE A 452 10.00 12.18 -15.07
N HIS A 453 9.31 12.00 -13.94
CA HIS A 453 7.89 11.65 -13.92
C HIS A 453 7.02 12.70 -14.61
N LEU A 454 7.24 13.99 -14.31
CA LEU A 454 6.51 15.09 -14.92
C LEU A 454 6.76 15.17 -16.43
N LEU A 455 8.01 14.99 -16.85
CA LEU A 455 8.39 14.94 -18.27
C LEU A 455 7.67 13.77 -18.97
N LEU A 456 7.74 12.56 -18.41
CA LEU A 456 7.06 11.38 -18.96
C LEU A 456 5.54 11.56 -19.00
N ALA A 457 4.94 12.11 -17.95
CA ALA A 457 3.51 12.41 -17.90
C ALA A 457 3.09 13.43 -18.98
N PHE A 458 3.93 14.44 -19.23
CA PHE A 458 3.70 15.43 -20.28
C PHE A 458 3.84 14.82 -21.69
N LEU A 459 4.92 14.07 -21.93
CA LEU A 459 5.21 13.44 -23.23
C LEU A 459 4.20 12.34 -23.61
N THR A 460 3.59 11.69 -22.63
CA THR A 460 2.61 10.61 -22.86
C THR A 460 1.15 11.08 -22.88
N ARG A 461 0.91 12.39 -22.68
CA ARG A 461 -0.42 12.95 -22.80
C ARG A 461 -0.87 12.84 -24.25
N LYS A 462 -1.82 11.93 -24.54
CA LYS A 462 -2.48 11.83 -25.86
C LYS A 462 -2.94 13.25 -26.24
N LYS A 463 -2.46 13.76 -27.38
CA LYS A 463 -2.97 14.98 -28.00
C LYS A 463 -4.35 14.73 -28.57
#